data_AF-A0A662QU56-F1
#
_entry.id   AF-A0A662QU56-F1
#
_cell.length_a   1.000
_cell.length_b   1.000
_cell.length_c   1.000
_cell.angle_alpha   90.00
_cell.angle_beta   90.00
_cell.angle_gamma   90.00
#
_symmetry.space_group_name_H-M   'P 1'
#
loop_
_entity.id
_entity.type
_entity.pdbx_description
1 polymer ?
#
loop_
_entity_poly.entity_id
_entity_poly.type
_entity_poly.pdbx_seq_one_letter_code
_entity_poly.pdbx_strand_id
1 'polypeptide(L)' 'MSMNCSFCEKSIPVGRGLISVKSDGAISYYCTSKCERNAKIRMAKKVKWTALYRKRKSERLAKTNKKS' A
#
# COMPACT_ATOMS: atom_id res chain seq x y z
N MET A 1 6.03 17.69 5.82
CA MET A 1 5.06 17.04 4.89
C MET A 1 5.61 15.68 4.44
N SER A 2 4.93 14.58 4.77
CA SER A 2 5.25 13.25 4.23
C SER A 2 4.10 12.76 3.35
N MET A 3 4.41 12.30 2.14
CA MET A 3 3.43 11.70 1.23
C MET A 3 3.41 10.20 1.45
N ASN A 4 2.24 9.56 1.52
CA ASN A 4 2.17 8.12 1.78
C ASN A 4 2.12 7.32 0.46
N CYS A 5 2.86 6.22 0.42
CA CYS A 5 2.84 5.30 -0.71
C CYS A 5 1.52 4.54 -0.78
N SER A 6 0.83 4.61 -1.92
CA SER A 6 -0.46 3.94 -2.17
C SER A 6 -0.37 2.41 -2.10
N PHE A 7 0.83 1.84 -2.24
CA PHE A 7 1.03 0.39 -2.22
C PHE A 7 1.44 -0.16 -0.84
N CYS A 8 2.49 0.39 -0.24
CA CYS A 8 3.06 -0.15 1.00
C CYS A 8 2.67 0.62 2.26
N GLU A 9 1.91 1.71 2.13
CA GLU A 9 1.51 2.64 3.21
C GLU A 9 2.68 3.17 4.04
N LYS A 10 3.88 3.20 3.46
CA LYS A 10 5.05 3.84 4.08
C LYS A 10 5.13 5.30 3.66
N SER A 11 5.72 6.13 4.51
CA SER A 11 6.05 7.51 4.17
C SER A 11 7.08 7.55 3.04
N ILE A 12 6.84 8.42 2.08
CA ILE A 12 7.72 8.76 0.98
C ILE A 12 8.50 10.01 1.40
N PRO A 13 9.84 9.95 1.50
CA PRO A 13 10.64 11.13 1.77
C PRO A 13 10.60 12.09 0.57
N VAL A 14 10.69 13.39 0.85
CA VAL A 14 10.72 14.43 -0.19
C VAL A 14 11.89 14.20 -1.15
N GLY A 15 11.69 14.50 -2.44
CA GLY A 15 12.69 14.26 -3.49
C GLY A 15 12.85 12.79 -3.92
N ARG A 16 12.05 11.87 -3.39
CA ARG A 16 11.96 10.47 -3.86
C ARG A 16 10.53 10.07 -4.17
N GLY A 17 10.40 9.04 -5.00
CA GLY A 17 9.13 8.44 -5.34
C GLY A 17 8.86 8.43 -6.84
N LEU A 18 7.79 7.76 -7.21
CA LEU A 18 7.30 7.65 -8.58
C LEU A 18 5.80 7.91 -8.57
N ILE A 19 5.33 8.54 -9.64
CA ILE A 19 3.91 8.81 -9.86
C ILE A 19 3.46 7.96 -11.03
N SER A 20 2.39 7.20 -10.84
CA SER A 20 1.72 6.46 -11.91
C SER A 20 0.34 7.04 -12.09
N VAL A 21 0.08 7.54 -13.29
CA VAL A 21 -1.22 8.08 -13.70
C VAL A 21 -1.93 7.00 -14.51
N LYS A 22 -3.16 6.67 -14.12
CA LYS A 22 -4.01 5.73 -14.87
C LYS A 22 -4.74 6.46 -16.00
N SER A 23 -5.30 5.71 -16.95
CA SER A 23 -6.16 6.22 -18.02
C SER A 23 -7.30 7.10 -17.48
N ASP A 24 -7.84 6.74 -16.33
CA ASP A 24 -8.99 7.42 -15.70
C ASP A 24 -8.58 8.71 -14.97
N GLY A 25 -7.33 9.15 -15.09
CA GLY A 25 -6.77 10.30 -14.37
C GLY A 25 -6.41 10.01 -12.90
N ALA A 26 -6.67 8.80 -12.40
CA ALA A 26 -6.33 8.44 -11.03
C ALA A 26 -4.80 8.37 -10.82
N ILE A 27 -4.32 9.15 -9.85
CA ILE A 27 -2.90 9.26 -9.53
C ILE A 27 -2.55 8.31 -8.37
N SER A 28 -1.52 7.49 -8.56
CA SER A 28 -0.97 6.61 -7.53
C SER A 28 0.48 6.96 -7.23
N TYR A 29 0.81 7.14 -5.96
CA TYR A 29 2.16 7.49 -5.51
C TYR A 29 2.88 6.25 -4.98
N TYR A 30 4.12 6.06 -5.42
CA TYR A 30 4.96 4.92 -5.04
C TYR A 30 6.30 5.37 -4.46
N CYS A 31 6.76 4.69 -3.42
CA CYS A 31 8.08 5.01 -2.83
C CYS A 31 9.26 4.49 -3.66
N THR A 32 9.07 3.40 -4.42
CA THR A 32 10.12 2.73 -5.22
C THR A 32 9.52 2.00 -6.42
N SER A 33 10.33 1.71 -7.44
CA SER A 33 9.92 0.93 -8.62
C SER A 33 9.47 -0.50 -8.28
N LYS A 34 9.87 -1.03 -7.10
CA LYS A 34 9.34 -2.29 -6.56
C LYS A 34 7.84 -2.19 -6.26
N CYS A 35 7.40 -1.07 -5.69
CA CYS A 35 5.98 -0.85 -5.39
C CYS A 35 5.17 -0.66 -6.68
N GLU A 36 5.74 0.03 -7.67
CA GLU A 36 5.09 0.26 -8.96
C GLU A 36 4.86 -1.06 -9.72
N ARG A 37 5.90 -1.88 -9.89
CA ARG A 37 5.76 -3.22 -10.51
C ARG A 37 4.79 -4.11 -9.76
N ASN A 38 4.87 -4.12 -8.43
CA ASN A 38 4.00 -4.99 -7.65
C ASN A 38 2.56 -4.49 -7.63
N ALA A 39 2.29 -3.20 -7.81
CA ALA A 39 0.95 -2.65 -7.98
C ALA A 39 0.31 -3.05 -9.32
N LYS A 40 1.11 -3.23 -10.37
CA LYS A 40 0.66 -3.74 -11.68
C LYS A 40 0.30 -5.23 -11.64
N ILE A 41 1.01 -6.01 -10.84
CA ILE A 41 0.88 -7.48 -10.83
C ILE A 41 0.01 -7.98 -9.65
N ARG A 42 0.02 -7.29 -8.51
CA ARG A 42 -0.56 -7.78 -7.24
C ARG A 42 -1.28 -6.67 -6.50
N MET A 43 -2.29 -7.05 -5.71
CA MET A 43 -2.93 -6.14 -4.77
C MET A 43 -2.14 -6.06 -3.46
N ALA A 44 -1.88 -4.85 -2.95
CA ALA A 44 -1.16 -4.61 -1.68
C ALA A 44 -1.72 -5.42 -0.49
N LYS A 45 -3.04 -5.58 -0.46
CA LYS A 45 -3.81 -6.33 0.56
C LYS A 45 -3.45 -7.82 0.63
N LYS A 46 -2.86 -8.40 -0.42
CA LYS A 46 -2.49 -9.82 -0.50
C LYS A 46 -0.99 -10.06 -0.24
N VAL A 47 -0.20 -9.00 -0.09
CA VAL A 47 1.27 -9.08 -0.06
C VAL A 47 1.77 -8.96 1.38
N LYS A 48 2.35 -10.04 1.92
CA LYS A 48 2.67 -10.18 3.36
C LYS A 48 3.56 -9.07 3.95
N TRP A 49 4.43 -8.46 3.14
CA TRP A 49 5.38 -7.45 3.60
C TRP A 49 4.82 -6.02 3.62
N THR A 50 3.63 -5.77 3.04
CA THR A 50 3.01 -4.44 3.07
C THR A 50 2.42 -4.17 4.46
N ALA A 51 2.42 -2.90 4.88
CA ALA A 51 1.77 -2.51 6.13
C ALA A 51 0.25 -2.79 6.06
N LEU A 52 -0.35 -2.59 4.88
CA LEU A 52 -1.77 -2.87 4.64
C LEU A 52 -2.16 -4.32 4.90
N TYR A 53 -1.33 -5.29 4.50
CA TYR A 53 -1.57 -6.70 4.80
C TYR A 53 -1.56 -6.97 6.29
N ARG A 54 -0.57 -6.42 7.01
CA ARG A 54 -0.43 -6.60 8.46
C ARG A 54 -1.62 -6.00 9.21
N LYS A 55 -2.02 -4.78 8.84
CA LYS A 55 -3.19 -4.08 9.40
C LYS A 55 -4.49 -4.88 9.19
N ARG A 56 -4.74 -5.35 7.97
CA ARG A 56 -5.92 -6.19 7.69
C ARG A 56 -5.90 -7.51 8.45
N LYS A 57 -4.73 -8.13 8.61
CA LYS A 57 -4.60 -9.38 9.38
C LYS A 57 -4.96 -9.15 10.84
N SER A 58 -4.45 -8.09 11.48
CA SER A 58 -4.78 -7.77 12.87
C SER A 58 -6.25 -7.41 13.06
N GLU A 59 -6.83 -6.61 12.14
CA GLU A 59 -8.27 -6.28 12.15
C GLU A 59 -9.14 -7.53 12.05
N ARG A 60 -8.76 -8.49 11.20
CA ARG A 60 -9.48 -9.75 11.05
C ARG A 60 -9.41 -10.59 12.32
N LEU A 61 -8.22 -10.71 12.92
CA LEU A 61 -8.02 -11.44 14.18
C LEU A 61 -8.81 -10.83 15.33
N ALA A 62 -8.84 -9.49 15.44
CA ALA A 62 -9.62 -8.78 16.45
C ALA A 62 -11.12 -9.00 16.31
N LYS A 63 -11.64 -9.10 15.07
CA LYS A 63 -13.05 -9.42 14.82
C LYS A 63 -13.41 -10.84 15.22
N THR A 64 -12.50 -11.80 15.03
CA THR A 64 -12.73 -13.19 15.44
C THR A 64 -12.85 -13.30 16.96
N ASN A 65 -12.03 -12.54 17.71
CA ASN A 65 -12.01 -12.60 19.18
C ASN A 65 -13.25 -11.94 19.82
N LYS A 66 -13.83 -10.90 19.20
CA LYS A 66 -15.06 -10.24 19.69
C LYS A 66 -16.35 -11.06 19.53
N LYS A 67 -16.30 -12.19 18.81
CA LYS A 67 -17.47 -13.03 18.51
C LYS A 67 -17.54 -14.29 19.38
N SER A 68 -16.61 -14.43 20.34
CA SER A 68 -16.57 -15.49 21.34
C SER A 68 -17.04 -15.00 22.70
#